data_AF-A0A4S3KKZ9-F1
#
_entry.id   AF-A0A4S3KKZ9-F1
#
_cell.length_a   1.000
_cell.length_b   1.000
_cell.length_c   1.000
_cell.angle_alpha   90.00
_cell.angle_beta   90.00
_cell.angle_gamma   90.00
#
_symmetry.space_group_name_H-M   'P 1'
#
loop_
_entity.id
_entity.type
_entity.pdbx_description
1 polymer ?
#
loop_
_entity_poly.entity_id
_entity_poly.type
_entity_poly.pdbx_seq_one_letter_code
_entity_poly.pdbx_strand_id
1 'polypeptide(L)'
;MTSFLQLLMLPWMAWSQRMRRIIARTLLVILCLAIAGYVLLRRSAGAGPGLAHGLAVIDCLFWAAVVPRALVLANEARRLRLPVLERAAAISTVSYAVLTIALPAVVVAMLGGSGVVALAELALGAGVGMGYATLPPWLGVWACLAPLLDNHLGAWLPMPAGDPVGFLHWVAPVAAVLWTTIALCWRRAARCDDEASRWLKPLALRWRALSAQGRNGAKLEAELLRRRSSRMQPGVDLRRVGPDYLVRGLRVALGGWGVPQTVASRLRQAGLVLLNVLFAFALLATLRRMSNDQPHAIAYTIVLSMFASTPVVAFALSLFGAVLGPVSADALRARWSRDNAELAVLALLPGLGDAAHAKRALLKASVLPTLLAQAALLAGMLGVALWAHLPGGNAALLLLAQGGGMLATFALSVAALGGTAWHRGWQSLLIIAAIVLMLTTTGAALFRFGDNLLAQRLALSPIFLALWIALLAILLAIGRRGWRAFWCQPHPFLPHG
;
A
#
# COMPACT_ATOMS: atom_id res chain seq x y z
N MET A 1 -30.21 -4.96 23.56
CA MET A 1 -28.84 -4.81 24.09
C MET A 1 -27.88 -5.46 23.09
N THR A 2 -26.96 -4.71 22.49
CA THR A 2 -25.90 -5.29 21.64
C THR A 2 -24.85 -5.93 22.54
N SER A 3 -24.56 -7.21 22.35
CA SER A 3 -23.51 -7.87 23.15
C SER A 3 -22.12 -7.31 22.82
N PHE A 4 -21.18 -7.35 23.76
CA PHE A 4 -19.81 -6.86 23.56
C PHE A 4 -19.13 -7.49 22.34
N LEU A 5 -19.39 -8.79 22.10
CA LEU A 5 -18.96 -9.50 20.90
C LEU A 5 -19.54 -8.91 19.62
N GLN A 6 -20.82 -8.55 19.61
CA GLN A 6 -21.44 -7.89 18.44
C GLN A 6 -20.80 -6.53 18.16
N LEU A 7 -20.45 -5.77 19.20
CA LEU A 7 -19.74 -4.50 19.05
C LEU A 7 -18.36 -4.69 18.41
N LEU A 8 -17.61 -5.70 18.83
CA LEU A 8 -16.31 -6.02 18.22
C LEU A 8 -16.44 -6.52 16.78
N MET A 9 -17.52 -7.22 16.44
CA MET A 9 -17.72 -7.71 15.07
C MET A 9 -18.09 -6.62 14.06
N LEU A 10 -18.54 -5.44 14.50
CA LEU A 10 -19.03 -4.38 13.61
C LEU A 10 -18.05 -4.00 12.49
N PRO A 11 -16.76 -3.64 12.74
CA PRO A 11 -15.85 -3.25 11.68
C PRO A 11 -15.57 -4.40 10.71
N TRP A 12 -15.68 -5.64 11.19
CA TRP A 12 -15.50 -6.86 10.41
C TRP A 12 -16.73 -7.24 9.58
N MET A 13 -17.92 -6.83 9.99
CA MET A 13 -19.17 -7.01 9.25
C MET A 13 -19.26 -6.11 8.02
N ALA A 14 -18.54 -4.98 8.03
CA ALA A 14 -18.38 -4.12 6.84
C ALA A 14 -17.69 -4.84 5.68
N TRP A 15 -16.97 -5.93 5.97
CA TRP A 15 -16.31 -6.76 4.98
C TRP A 15 -17.20 -7.92 4.58
N SER A 16 -17.11 -8.33 3.31
CA SER A 16 -17.65 -9.63 2.92
C SER A 16 -17.02 -10.72 3.79
N GLN A 17 -17.78 -11.79 4.09
CA GLN A 17 -17.30 -12.93 4.90
C GLN A 17 -15.98 -13.51 4.37
N ARG A 18 -15.75 -13.37 3.05
CA ARG A 18 -14.52 -13.72 2.35
C ARG A 18 -13.36 -12.79 2.72
N MET A 19 -13.59 -11.47 2.68
CA MET A 19 -12.54 -10.49 2.93
C MET A 19 -12.15 -10.40 4.40
N ARG A 20 -13.11 -10.61 5.31
CA ARG A 20 -12.85 -10.83 6.73
C ARG A 20 -11.85 -11.96 6.99
N ARG A 21 -12.04 -13.12 6.33
CA ARG A 21 -11.14 -14.28 6.49
C ARG A 21 -9.71 -14.00 6.00
N ILE A 22 -9.57 -13.24 4.92
CA ILE A 22 -8.25 -12.87 4.37
C ILE A 22 -7.53 -11.98 5.37
N ILE A 23 -8.19 -10.92 5.83
CA ILE A 23 -7.56 -9.94 6.72
C ILE A 23 -7.19 -10.57 8.05
N ALA A 24 -8.07 -11.42 8.60
CA ALA A 24 -7.77 -12.19 9.79
C ALA A 24 -6.53 -13.08 9.59
N ARG A 25 -6.43 -13.78 8.45
CA ARG A 25 -5.25 -14.60 8.13
C ARG A 25 -3.98 -13.78 7.91
N THR A 26 -4.06 -12.62 7.26
CA THR A 26 -2.88 -11.76 7.04
C THR A 26 -2.40 -11.15 8.35
N LEU A 27 -3.31 -10.68 9.21
CA LEU A 27 -2.96 -10.20 10.53
C LEU A 27 -2.36 -11.32 11.38
N LEU A 28 -2.91 -12.54 11.29
CA LEU A 28 -2.34 -13.72 11.97
C LEU A 28 -0.92 -14.03 11.47
N VAL A 29 -0.68 -14.02 10.16
CA VAL A 29 0.67 -14.25 9.60
C VAL A 29 1.65 -13.17 10.07
N ILE A 30 1.25 -11.89 10.01
CA ILE A 30 2.08 -10.78 10.48
C ILE A 30 2.37 -10.92 11.97
N LEU A 31 1.37 -11.28 12.77
CA LEU A 31 1.51 -11.54 14.21
C LEU A 31 2.47 -12.71 14.48
N CYS A 32 2.34 -13.82 13.75
CA CYS A 32 3.25 -14.97 13.87
C CYS A 32 4.69 -14.59 13.50
N LEU A 33 4.90 -13.80 12.44
CA LEU A 33 6.22 -13.30 12.05
C LEU A 33 6.81 -12.36 13.10
N ALA A 34 5.99 -11.48 13.68
CA ALA A 34 6.42 -10.59 14.76
C ALA A 34 6.78 -11.35 16.04
N ILE A 35 5.98 -12.36 16.41
CA ILE A 35 6.27 -13.24 17.56
C ILE A 35 7.55 -14.03 17.30
N ALA A 36 7.73 -14.60 16.11
CA ALA A 36 8.95 -15.33 15.75
C ALA A 36 10.17 -14.41 15.77
N GLY A 37 10.06 -13.19 15.22
CA GLY A 37 11.09 -12.16 15.29
C GLY A 37 11.44 -11.78 16.74
N TYR A 38 10.44 -11.58 17.59
CA TYR A 38 10.62 -11.30 19.01
C TYR A 38 11.31 -12.45 19.76
N VAL A 39 10.91 -13.70 19.53
CA VAL A 39 11.52 -14.88 20.16
C VAL A 39 12.99 -15.03 19.75
N LEU A 40 13.31 -14.72 18.49
CA LEU A 40 14.68 -14.73 17.98
C LEU A 40 15.52 -13.57 18.55
N LEU A 41 14.93 -12.39 18.74
CA LEU A 41 15.59 -11.17 19.26
C LEU A 41 15.77 -11.16 20.78
N ARG A 42 14.87 -11.82 21.52
CA ARG A 42 14.94 -11.95 22.99
C ARG A 42 16.22 -12.65 23.47
N ARG A 43 16.88 -13.43 22.61
CA ARG A 43 18.16 -14.10 22.92
C ARG A 43 19.38 -13.17 22.90
N SER A 44 19.28 -11.95 22.37
CA SER A 44 20.47 -11.11 22.09
C SER A 44 20.50 -9.72 22.72
N ALA A 45 19.40 -9.14 23.22
CA ALA A 45 19.40 -7.84 23.94
C ALA A 45 18.10 -7.61 24.72
N GLY A 46 18.15 -6.77 25.77
CA GLY A 46 17.03 -6.42 26.65
C GLY A 46 15.73 -6.08 25.90
N ALA A 47 14.68 -6.87 26.14
CA ALA A 47 13.56 -7.09 25.23
C ALA A 47 12.38 -6.09 25.34
N GLY A 48 12.40 -5.17 26.32
CA GLY A 48 11.26 -4.31 26.64
C GLY A 48 10.87 -3.28 25.56
N PRO A 49 11.81 -2.40 25.11
CA PRO A 49 11.50 -1.33 24.16
C PRO A 49 11.19 -1.86 22.74
N GLY A 50 11.85 -2.93 22.31
CA GLY A 50 11.63 -3.53 20.98
C GLY A 50 10.25 -4.20 20.83
N LEU A 51 9.65 -4.67 21.93
CA LEU A 51 8.33 -5.28 21.90
C LEU A 51 7.21 -4.24 21.77
N ALA A 52 7.31 -3.12 22.48
CA ALA A 52 6.34 -2.01 22.36
C ALA A 52 6.33 -1.44 20.93
N HIS A 53 7.52 -1.21 20.36
CA HIS A 53 7.67 -0.74 18.99
C HIS A 53 7.10 -1.73 17.95
N GLY A 54 7.44 -3.02 18.08
CA GLY A 54 6.92 -4.06 17.19
C GLY A 54 5.40 -4.17 17.25
N LEU A 55 4.80 -4.06 18.44
CA LEU A 55 3.34 -4.03 18.61
C LEU A 55 2.73 -2.77 17.99
N ALA A 56 3.36 -1.60 18.12
CA ALA A 56 2.87 -0.34 17.55
C ALA A 56 2.83 -0.37 16.01
N VAL A 57 3.78 -1.04 15.35
CA VAL A 57 3.76 -1.23 13.89
C VAL A 57 2.61 -2.14 13.46
N ILE A 58 2.35 -3.23 14.18
CA ILE A 58 1.21 -4.13 13.89
C ILE A 58 -0.11 -3.40 14.14
N ASP A 59 -0.21 -2.66 15.23
CA ASP A 59 -1.40 -1.89 15.58
C ASP A 59 -1.66 -0.80 14.54
N CYS A 60 -0.62 -0.12 14.04
CA CYS A 60 -0.73 0.81 12.91
C CYS A 60 -1.38 0.16 11.67
N LEU A 61 -0.94 -1.04 11.27
CA LEU A 61 -1.54 -1.77 10.14
C LEU A 61 -2.99 -2.17 10.42
N PHE A 62 -3.28 -2.60 11.65
CA PHE A 62 -4.62 -2.96 12.08
C PHE A 62 -5.58 -1.76 12.03
N TRP A 63 -5.16 -0.62 12.56
CA TRP A 63 -5.89 0.65 12.55
C TRP A 63 -5.96 1.32 11.18
N ALA A 64 -5.08 0.97 10.25
CA ALA A 64 -5.18 1.39 8.85
C ALA A 64 -6.21 0.57 8.04
N ALA A 65 -6.33 -0.74 8.34
CA ALA A 65 -7.12 -1.66 7.54
C ALA A 65 -8.53 -1.94 8.10
N VAL A 66 -8.64 -2.25 9.39
CA VAL A 66 -9.86 -2.83 9.98
C VAL A 66 -10.74 -1.76 10.60
N VAL A 67 -10.20 -0.99 11.54
CA VAL A 67 -10.94 -0.01 12.34
C VAL A 67 -11.63 1.10 11.52
N PRO A 68 -11.03 1.64 10.43
CA PRO A 68 -11.66 2.68 9.61
C PRO A 68 -12.94 2.23 8.92
N ARG A 69 -13.23 0.92 8.90
CA ARG A 69 -14.47 0.38 8.33
C ARG A 69 -15.69 0.64 9.21
N ALA A 70 -15.49 0.88 10.51
CA ALA A 70 -16.54 1.42 11.35
C ALA A 70 -16.98 2.82 10.87
N LEU A 71 -16.11 3.63 10.25
CA LEU A 71 -16.49 4.93 9.68
C LEU A 71 -17.45 4.75 8.52
N VAL A 72 -17.13 3.77 7.68
CA VAL A 72 -17.93 3.42 6.52
C VAL A 72 -19.32 2.96 6.96
N LEU A 73 -19.39 2.12 7.99
CA LEU A 73 -20.68 1.69 8.57
C LEU A 73 -21.44 2.85 9.20
N ALA A 74 -20.77 3.75 9.93
CA ALA A 74 -21.40 4.91 10.54
C ALA A 74 -22.00 5.86 9.49
N ASN A 75 -21.30 6.08 8.38
CA ASN A 75 -21.80 6.89 7.26
C ASN A 75 -23.03 6.25 6.59
N GLU A 76 -22.98 4.96 6.29
CA GLU A 76 -24.12 4.23 5.69
C GLU A 76 -25.31 4.14 6.64
N ALA A 77 -25.07 3.87 7.93
CA ALA A 77 -26.09 3.87 8.97
C ALA A 77 -26.83 5.21 8.99
N ARG A 78 -26.11 6.32 8.87
CA ARG A 78 -26.73 7.65 8.82
C ARG A 78 -27.52 7.88 7.54
N ARG A 79 -27.01 7.49 6.37
CA ARG A 79 -27.75 7.59 5.09
C ARG A 79 -29.07 6.82 5.13
N LEU A 80 -29.05 5.66 5.79
CA LEU A 80 -30.24 4.84 6.02
C LEU A 80 -31.06 5.28 7.25
N ARG A 81 -30.67 6.38 7.92
CA ARG A 81 -31.30 6.93 9.12
C ARG A 81 -31.43 5.93 10.28
N LEU A 82 -30.38 5.13 10.51
CA LEU A 82 -30.25 4.13 11.57
C LEU A 82 -29.32 4.63 12.71
N PRO A 83 -29.80 5.47 13.65
CA PRO A 83 -28.95 6.11 14.66
C PRO A 83 -28.31 5.13 15.66
N VAL A 84 -28.93 3.97 15.89
CA VAL A 84 -28.41 2.93 16.79
C VAL A 84 -27.12 2.32 16.23
N LEU A 85 -27.10 2.05 14.91
CA LEU A 85 -25.93 1.46 14.25
C LEU A 85 -24.76 2.46 14.16
N GLU A 86 -25.07 3.75 14.00
CA GLU A 86 -24.07 4.82 14.05
C GLU A 86 -23.36 4.89 15.42
N ARG A 87 -24.15 4.90 16.52
CA ARG A 87 -23.60 4.92 17.89
C ARG A 87 -22.80 3.64 18.19
N ALA A 88 -23.29 2.48 17.76
CA ALA A 88 -22.62 1.21 17.95
C ALA A 88 -21.26 1.15 17.22
N ALA A 89 -21.16 1.73 16.02
CA ALA A 89 -19.89 1.83 15.28
C ALA A 89 -18.85 2.71 16.02
N ALA A 90 -19.28 3.82 16.63
CA ALA A 90 -18.40 4.68 17.44
C ALA A 90 -17.95 3.98 18.74
N ILE A 91 -18.85 3.28 19.42
CA ILE A 91 -18.52 2.49 20.62
C ILE A 91 -17.55 1.35 20.28
N SER A 92 -17.72 0.72 19.11
CA SER A 92 -16.81 -0.32 18.61
C SER A 92 -15.39 0.21 18.43
N THR A 93 -15.21 1.38 17.82
CA THR A 93 -13.89 2.02 17.68
C THR A 93 -13.21 2.29 19.03
N VAL A 94 -13.95 2.77 20.02
CA VAL A 94 -13.42 3.01 21.38
C VAL A 94 -13.06 1.68 22.06
N SER A 95 -13.88 0.65 21.87
CA SER A 95 -13.61 -0.70 22.41
C SER A 95 -12.32 -1.29 21.83
N TYR A 96 -12.05 -1.06 20.53
CA TYR A 96 -10.78 -1.44 19.91
C TYR A 96 -9.60 -0.65 20.47
N ALA A 97 -9.73 0.65 20.76
CA ALA A 97 -8.67 1.42 21.41
C ALA A 97 -8.30 0.83 22.78
N VAL A 98 -9.28 0.44 23.58
CA VAL A 98 -9.02 -0.22 24.88
C VAL A 98 -8.29 -1.56 24.69
N LEU A 99 -8.74 -2.38 23.73
CA LEU A 99 -8.20 -3.73 23.53
C LEU A 99 -6.82 -3.77 22.86
N THR A 100 -6.51 -2.85 21.96
CA THR A 100 -5.26 -2.91 21.17
C THR A 100 -4.22 -1.87 21.59
N ILE A 101 -4.60 -0.84 22.35
CA ILE A 101 -3.67 0.18 22.87
C ILE A 101 -3.50 0.02 24.38
N ALA A 102 -4.59 0.09 25.16
CA ALA A 102 -4.49 0.06 26.62
C ALA A 102 -4.09 -1.31 27.17
N LEU A 103 -4.71 -2.40 26.70
CA LEU A 103 -4.39 -3.75 27.17
C LEU A 103 -2.94 -4.15 26.88
N PRO A 104 -2.37 -3.96 25.67
CA PRO A 104 -0.98 -4.29 25.43
C PRO A 104 -0.01 -3.40 26.21
N ALA A 105 -0.33 -2.13 26.44
CA ALA A 105 0.47 -1.26 27.31
C ALA A 105 0.54 -1.78 28.75
N VAL A 106 -0.57 -2.31 29.29
CA VAL A 106 -0.60 -2.97 30.62
C VAL A 106 0.25 -4.24 30.62
N VAL A 107 0.17 -5.06 29.56
CA VAL A 107 1.01 -6.26 29.44
C VAL A 107 2.50 -5.90 29.39
N VAL A 108 2.88 -4.86 28.65
CA VAL A 108 4.27 -4.36 28.63
C VAL A 108 4.69 -3.87 30.02
N ALA A 109 3.80 -3.20 30.76
CA ALA A 109 4.06 -2.78 32.13
C ALA A 109 4.28 -3.97 33.07
N MET A 110 3.45 -5.02 32.96
CA MET A 110 3.58 -6.25 33.74
C MET A 110 4.87 -7.02 33.43
N LEU A 111 5.38 -6.91 32.20
CA LEU A 111 6.66 -7.50 31.78
C LEU A 111 7.88 -6.66 32.19
N GLY A 112 7.68 -5.60 32.99
CA GLY A 112 8.76 -4.76 33.52
C GLY A 112 9.13 -3.56 32.65
N GLY A 113 8.36 -3.25 31.60
CA GLY A 113 8.53 -2.06 30.77
C GLY A 113 7.80 -0.83 31.31
N SER A 114 8.08 0.35 30.75
CA SER A 114 7.31 1.56 31.06
C SER A 114 5.95 1.53 30.34
N GLY A 115 4.88 1.25 31.08
CA GLY A 115 3.52 1.20 30.54
C GLY A 115 3.08 2.52 29.89
N VAL A 116 3.52 3.66 30.41
CA VAL A 116 3.16 4.99 29.89
C VAL A 116 3.81 5.25 28.53
N VAL A 117 5.07 4.85 28.37
CA VAL A 117 5.80 4.97 27.09
C VAL A 117 5.21 4.02 26.05
N ALA A 118 4.92 2.78 26.44
CA ALA A 118 4.26 1.81 25.57
C ALA A 118 2.86 2.28 25.14
N LEU A 119 2.09 2.88 26.05
CA LEU A 119 0.78 3.46 25.73
C LEU A 119 0.89 4.59 24.71
N ALA A 120 1.86 5.50 24.89
CA ALA A 120 2.09 6.62 23.98
C ALA A 120 2.53 6.14 22.59
N GLU A 121 3.42 5.15 22.53
CA GLU A 121 3.91 4.57 21.27
C GLU A 121 2.81 3.81 20.51
N LEU A 122 2.02 2.98 21.20
CA LEU A 122 0.87 2.29 20.63
C LEU A 122 -0.20 3.28 20.16
N ALA A 123 -0.49 4.32 20.95
CA ALA A 123 -1.45 5.36 20.58
C ALA A 123 -1.01 6.16 19.35
N LEU A 124 0.29 6.40 19.20
CA LEU A 124 0.86 7.06 18.03
C LEU A 124 0.81 6.13 16.80
N GLY A 125 1.19 4.86 16.93
CA GLY A 125 1.08 3.87 15.86
C GLY A 125 -0.35 3.69 15.36
N ALA A 126 -1.30 3.46 16.28
CA ALA A 126 -2.73 3.40 15.97
C ALA A 126 -3.25 4.69 15.34
N GLY A 127 -2.82 5.86 15.86
CA GLY A 127 -3.17 7.17 15.32
C GLY A 127 -2.68 7.36 13.89
N VAL A 128 -1.43 6.97 13.58
CA VAL A 128 -0.87 7.03 12.22
C VAL A 128 -1.66 6.13 11.27
N GLY A 129 -1.96 4.89 11.69
CA GLY A 129 -2.77 3.95 10.92
C GLY A 129 -4.18 4.46 10.64
N MET A 130 -4.85 4.95 11.68
CA MET A 130 -6.19 5.55 11.55
C MET A 130 -6.14 6.82 10.70
N GLY A 131 -5.08 7.62 10.85
CA GLY A 131 -4.82 8.82 10.05
C GLY A 131 -4.70 8.50 8.56
N TYR A 132 -3.97 7.45 8.19
CA TYR A 132 -3.89 6.98 6.79
C TYR A 132 -5.27 6.80 6.15
N ALA A 133 -6.21 6.22 6.90
CA ALA A 133 -7.51 5.85 6.39
C ALA A 133 -8.58 6.95 6.49
N THR A 134 -8.49 7.80 7.53
CA THR A 134 -9.49 8.83 7.84
C THR A 134 -9.13 10.21 7.30
N LEU A 135 -7.84 10.52 7.17
CA LEU A 135 -7.38 11.79 6.63
C LEU A 135 -7.54 11.85 5.10
N PRO A 136 -7.58 13.06 4.53
CA PRO A 136 -7.52 13.27 3.09
C PRO A 136 -6.30 12.57 2.46
N PRO A 137 -6.38 12.13 1.19
CA PRO A 137 -5.32 11.33 0.55
C PRO A 137 -3.94 11.98 0.56
N TRP A 138 -3.87 13.32 0.45
CA TRP A 138 -2.62 14.07 0.50
C TRP A 138 -2.00 14.11 1.91
N LEU A 139 -2.79 13.92 2.96
CA LEU A 139 -2.31 13.73 4.33
C LEU A 139 -2.03 12.25 4.65
N GLY A 140 -2.90 11.34 4.18
CA GLY A 140 -2.75 9.91 4.42
C GLY A 140 -1.45 9.34 3.85
N VAL A 141 -0.95 9.85 2.72
CA VAL A 141 0.33 9.40 2.14
C VAL A 141 1.51 9.58 3.11
N TRP A 142 1.50 10.56 4.02
CA TRP A 142 2.56 10.73 5.03
C TRP A 142 2.57 9.62 6.07
N ALA A 143 1.41 9.05 6.41
CA ALA A 143 1.35 7.92 7.32
C ALA A 143 2.09 6.70 6.76
N CYS A 144 2.15 6.54 5.42
CA CYS A 144 2.97 5.50 4.78
C CYS A 144 4.48 5.77 4.87
N LEU A 145 4.88 7.03 5.09
CA LEU A 145 6.28 7.41 5.29
C LEU A 145 6.72 7.32 6.76
N ALA A 146 5.81 7.06 7.70
CA ALA A 146 6.12 6.99 9.13
C ALA A 146 7.29 6.05 9.49
N PRO A 147 7.43 4.83 8.93
CA PRO A 147 8.58 3.96 9.23
C PRO A 147 9.93 4.55 8.79
N LEU A 148 9.88 5.41 7.77
CA LEU A 148 11.03 6.07 7.19
C LEU A 148 11.37 7.36 7.95
N LEU A 149 10.34 8.02 8.49
CA LEU A 149 10.51 9.13 9.44
C LEU A 149 11.11 8.64 10.75
N ASP A 150 10.71 7.49 11.27
CA ASP A 150 11.16 6.96 12.57
C ASP A 150 12.69 6.90 12.70
N ASN A 151 13.37 6.29 11.73
CA ASN A 151 14.84 6.21 11.69
C ASN A 151 15.53 7.58 11.60
N HIS A 152 14.89 8.57 10.98
CA HIS A 152 15.45 9.92 10.90
C HIS A 152 15.11 10.75 12.12
N LEU A 153 13.88 10.66 12.64
CA LEU A 153 13.42 11.33 13.85
C LEU A 153 14.20 10.85 15.07
N GLY A 154 14.76 9.63 15.06
CA GLY A 154 15.55 9.11 16.18
C GLY A 154 16.85 9.86 16.45
N ALA A 155 17.33 10.63 15.46
CA ALA A 155 18.47 11.53 15.64
C ALA A 155 18.06 12.93 16.17
N TRP A 156 16.76 13.21 16.28
CA TRP A 156 16.18 14.55 16.48
C TRP A 156 15.35 14.63 17.75
N LEU A 157 14.64 13.54 18.01
CA LEU A 157 13.67 13.42 19.06
C LEU A 157 14.12 12.30 19.98
N PRO A 158 14.00 12.51 21.30
CA PRO A 158 14.23 11.45 22.26
C PRO A 158 13.31 10.27 21.93
N MET A 159 13.93 9.12 21.68
CA MET A 159 13.26 7.88 21.29
C MET A 159 12.98 7.01 22.51
N PRO A 160 11.94 6.15 22.47
CA PRO A 160 11.47 5.43 23.64
C PRO A 160 12.53 4.48 24.23
N ALA A 161 13.47 4.01 23.41
CA ALA A 161 14.58 3.15 23.84
C ALA A 161 15.79 3.91 24.43
N GLY A 162 15.97 5.19 24.09
CA GLY A 162 17.13 5.99 24.50
C GLY A 162 16.81 7.00 25.61
N ASP A 163 15.68 7.69 25.50
CA ASP A 163 15.20 8.67 26.48
C ASP A 163 13.66 8.61 26.59
N PRO A 164 13.13 7.78 27.51
CA PRO A 164 11.70 7.58 27.66
C PRO A 164 10.95 8.82 28.18
N VAL A 165 11.62 9.70 28.93
CA VAL A 165 10.98 10.90 29.51
C VAL A 165 10.89 11.98 28.44
N GLY A 166 11.99 12.23 27.73
CA GLY A 166 12.00 13.14 26.59
C GLY A 166 10.98 12.73 25.52
N PHE A 167 10.86 11.42 25.26
CA PHE A 167 9.89 10.89 24.30
C PHE A 167 8.45 11.33 24.62
N LEU A 168 8.05 11.23 25.89
CA LEU A 168 6.70 11.60 26.30
C LEU A 168 6.40 13.09 26.11
N HIS A 169 7.39 13.96 26.29
CA HIS A 169 7.19 15.41 26.18
C HIS A 169 6.78 15.87 24.78
N TRP A 170 7.27 15.22 23.72
CA TRP A 170 6.89 15.57 22.35
C TRP A 170 5.78 14.66 21.78
N VAL A 171 5.74 13.38 22.17
CA VAL A 171 4.74 12.45 21.64
C VAL A 171 3.35 12.76 22.15
N ALA A 172 3.19 13.10 23.43
CA ALA A 172 1.88 13.40 24.00
C ALA A 172 1.14 14.53 23.26
N PRO A 173 1.75 15.72 23.01
CA PRO A 173 1.07 16.76 22.25
C PRO A 173 0.83 16.38 20.78
N VAL A 174 1.78 15.69 20.12
CA VAL A 174 1.61 15.25 18.72
C VAL A 174 0.47 14.24 18.59
N ALA A 175 0.40 13.26 19.49
CA ALA A 175 -0.67 12.29 19.54
C ALA A 175 -2.02 12.98 19.81
N ALA A 176 -2.08 13.96 20.70
CA ALA A 176 -3.30 14.73 20.95
C ALA A 176 -3.78 15.49 19.69
N VAL A 177 -2.89 16.17 18.97
CA VAL A 177 -3.22 16.85 17.70
C VAL A 177 -3.67 15.83 16.63
N LEU A 178 -2.99 14.70 16.54
CA LEU A 178 -3.35 13.65 15.59
C LEU A 178 -4.73 13.05 15.88
N TRP A 179 -5.01 12.68 17.12
CA TRP A 179 -6.31 12.10 17.50
C TRP A 179 -7.46 13.12 17.40
N THR A 180 -7.22 14.39 17.72
CA THR A 180 -8.22 15.46 17.54
C THR A 180 -8.54 15.69 16.06
N THR A 181 -7.52 15.76 15.19
CA THR A 181 -7.73 15.90 13.74
C THR A 181 -8.44 14.67 13.14
N ILE A 182 -8.10 13.46 13.58
CA ILE A 182 -8.81 12.23 13.22
C ILE A 182 -10.26 12.28 13.67
N ALA A 183 -10.55 12.69 14.91
CA ALA A 183 -11.91 12.79 15.43
C ALA A 183 -12.74 13.82 14.66
N LEU A 184 -12.15 14.96 14.29
CA LEU A 184 -12.80 15.98 13.46
C LEU A 184 -13.08 15.45 12.05
N CYS A 185 -12.12 14.80 11.42
CA CYS A 185 -12.27 14.18 10.10
C CYS A 185 -13.32 13.07 10.12
N TRP A 186 -13.32 12.24 11.17
CA TRP A 186 -14.31 11.20 11.39
C TRP A 186 -15.71 11.78 11.51
N ARG A 187 -15.90 12.78 12.39
CA ARG A 187 -17.19 13.47 12.55
C ARG A 187 -17.65 14.00 11.20
N ARG A 188 -16.80 14.78 10.51
CA ARG A 188 -17.13 15.35 9.19
C ARG A 188 -17.51 14.28 8.17
N ALA A 189 -16.73 13.22 8.07
CA ALA A 189 -16.96 12.14 7.11
C ALA A 189 -18.21 11.31 7.42
N ALA A 190 -18.56 11.16 8.70
CA ALA A 190 -19.81 10.52 9.10
C ALA A 190 -21.02 11.44 8.89
N ARG A 191 -20.84 12.77 8.79
CA ARG A 191 -21.94 13.75 8.67
C ARG A 191 -22.19 14.29 7.26
N CYS A 192 -21.18 14.39 6.41
CA CYS A 192 -21.29 15.06 5.12
C CYS A 192 -21.75 14.10 4.00
N ASP A 193 -22.78 14.51 3.27
CA ASP A 193 -23.21 13.85 2.05
C ASP A 193 -22.19 13.99 0.91
N ASP A 194 -22.23 13.04 -0.03
CA ASP A 194 -21.18 12.72 -1.02
C ASP A 194 -20.74 13.87 -1.94
N GLU A 195 -21.46 14.99 -1.99
CA GLU A 195 -21.29 16.01 -3.02
C GLU A 195 -20.33 17.16 -2.63
N ALA A 196 -20.28 17.57 -1.35
CA ALA A 196 -19.76 18.89 -1.01
C ALA A 196 -18.24 18.98 -0.73
N SER A 197 -17.52 17.90 -0.42
CA SER A 197 -16.08 18.00 -0.10
C SER A 197 -15.23 16.81 -0.58
N ARG A 198 -15.18 16.61 -1.90
CA ARG A 198 -14.49 15.49 -2.58
C ARG A 198 -12.97 15.42 -2.30
N TRP A 199 -12.30 16.57 -2.07
CA TRP A 199 -10.87 16.66 -1.73
C TRP A 199 -10.53 16.25 -0.30
N LEU A 200 -11.50 16.37 0.60
CA LEU A 200 -11.36 16.04 2.02
C LEU A 200 -11.98 14.69 2.35
N LYS A 201 -12.45 13.93 1.34
CA LYS A 201 -13.03 12.60 1.55
C LYS A 201 -11.94 11.66 2.09
N PRO A 202 -12.22 10.97 3.22
CA PRO A 202 -11.34 9.95 3.76
C PRO A 202 -10.97 8.91 2.72
N LEU A 203 -9.74 8.42 2.82
CA LEU A 203 -9.24 7.33 2.00
C LEU A 203 -10.16 6.09 2.10
N ALA A 204 -10.62 5.73 3.31
CA ALA A 204 -11.50 4.57 3.52
C ALA A 204 -12.82 4.63 2.74
N LEU A 205 -13.46 5.81 2.65
CA LEU A 205 -14.70 6.01 1.87
C LEU A 205 -14.41 6.02 0.37
N ARG A 206 -13.27 6.61 -0.04
CA ARG A 206 -12.84 6.64 -1.45
C ARG A 206 -12.50 5.25 -1.98
N TRP A 207 -11.81 4.43 -1.18
CA TRP A 207 -11.50 3.05 -1.54
C TRP A 207 -12.75 2.18 -1.64
N ARG A 208 -13.79 2.41 -0.82
CA ARG A 208 -15.08 1.73 -1.01
C ARG A 208 -15.69 2.06 -2.37
N ALA A 209 -15.76 3.34 -2.72
CA ALA A 209 -16.30 3.79 -4.00
C ALA A 209 -15.50 3.25 -5.20
N LEU A 210 -14.18 3.14 -5.07
CA LEU A 210 -13.30 2.53 -6.07
C LEU A 210 -13.39 0.98 -6.10
N SER A 211 -13.59 0.34 -4.95
CA SER A 211 -13.74 -1.12 -4.82
C SER A 211 -15.13 -1.63 -5.23
N ALA A 212 -16.13 -0.74 -5.27
CA ALA A 212 -17.42 -0.98 -5.91
C ALA A 212 -17.23 -0.93 -7.45
N GLN A 213 -16.40 -1.84 -7.96
CA GLN A 213 -15.95 -1.97 -9.36
C GLN A 213 -17.05 -2.47 -10.31
N GLY A 214 -18.30 -2.10 -10.04
CA GLY A 214 -19.41 -2.21 -10.99
C GLY A 214 -19.73 -0.86 -11.64
N ARG A 215 -20.95 -0.74 -12.17
CA ARG A 215 -21.50 0.45 -12.88
C ARG A 215 -21.24 1.80 -12.18
N ASN A 216 -21.10 1.80 -10.85
CA ASN A 216 -20.86 3.00 -10.04
C ASN A 216 -19.38 3.43 -9.98
N GLY A 217 -18.42 2.49 -10.03
CA GLY A 217 -16.99 2.80 -10.04
C GLY A 217 -16.54 3.45 -11.33
N ALA A 218 -16.99 2.93 -12.48
CA ALA A 218 -16.71 3.51 -13.79
C ALA A 218 -17.34 4.90 -13.97
N LYS A 219 -18.56 5.12 -13.44
CA LYS A 219 -19.19 6.45 -13.38
C LYS A 219 -18.37 7.43 -12.55
N LEU A 220 -17.89 7.01 -11.38
CA LEU A 220 -17.06 7.86 -10.52
C LEU A 220 -15.73 8.21 -11.19
N GLU A 221 -15.05 7.25 -11.83
CA GLU A 221 -13.82 7.51 -12.58
C GLU A 221 -14.06 8.46 -13.76
N ALA A 222 -15.14 8.26 -14.52
CA ALA A 222 -15.52 9.13 -15.63
C ALA A 222 -15.88 10.55 -15.14
N GLU A 223 -16.55 10.68 -14.01
CA GLU A 223 -16.81 11.98 -13.37
C GLU A 223 -15.55 12.65 -12.84
N LEU A 224 -14.62 11.89 -12.26
CA LEU A 224 -13.33 12.39 -11.79
C LEU A 224 -12.49 12.90 -12.96
N LEU A 225 -12.54 12.21 -14.11
CA LEU A 225 -11.86 12.63 -15.33
C LEU A 225 -12.53 13.86 -15.95
N ARG A 226 -13.87 13.89 -16.06
CA ARG A 226 -14.64 15.02 -16.60
C ARG A 226 -14.47 16.31 -15.80
N ARG A 227 -14.35 16.21 -14.47
CA ARG A 227 -14.25 17.38 -13.59
C ARG A 227 -12.81 17.82 -13.28
N ARG A 228 -11.78 17.11 -13.77
CA ARG A 228 -10.41 17.65 -13.77
C ARG A 228 -10.35 18.84 -14.71
N SER A 229 -9.62 19.89 -14.32
CA SER A 229 -9.38 21.02 -15.23
C SER A 229 -8.82 20.48 -16.54
N SER A 230 -9.17 21.10 -17.66
CA SER A 230 -8.73 20.69 -18.99
C SER A 230 -7.20 20.53 -19.08
N ARG A 231 -6.46 21.31 -18.28
CA ARG A 231 -4.99 21.23 -18.15
C ARG A 231 -4.47 20.02 -17.36
N MET A 232 -5.29 19.39 -16.51
CA MET A 232 -4.94 18.20 -15.71
C MET A 232 -5.57 16.90 -16.24
N GLN A 233 -6.38 16.98 -17.29
CA GLN A 233 -6.90 15.79 -17.96
C GLN A 233 -5.75 15.08 -18.72
N PRO A 234 -5.68 13.73 -18.65
CA PRO A 234 -4.72 12.98 -19.45
C PRO A 234 -4.97 13.26 -20.93
N GLY A 235 -3.96 13.77 -21.63
CA GLY A 235 -4.01 13.90 -23.08
C GLY A 235 -3.84 12.54 -23.73
N VAL A 236 -4.95 11.85 -24.01
CA VAL A 236 -4.96 10.54 -24.67
C VAL A 236 -4.56 10.72 -26.13
N ASP A 237 -3.54 9.98 -26.57
CA ASP A 237 -3.15 9.95 -27.98
C ASP A 237 -3.88 8.80 -28.68
N LEU A 238 -4.92 9.15 -29.45
CA LEU A 238 -5.70 8.21 -30.25
C LEU A 238 -5.13 8.00 -31.66
N ARG A 239 -3.98 8.60 -32.00
CA ARG A 239 -3.35 8.39 -33.30
C ARG A 239 -2.92 6.93 -33.43
N ARG A 240 -3.22 6.32 -34.58
CA ARG A 240 -2.93 4.90 -34.86
C ARG A 240 -3.60 3.98 -33.84
N VAL A 241 -4.89 4.20 -33.59
CA VAL A 241 -5.78 3.32 -32.84
C VAL A 241 -6.78 2.75 -33.84
N GLY A 242 -6.87 1.43 -33.94
CA GLY A 242 -7.71 0.76 -34.92
C GLY A 242 -7.30 -0.70 -35.13
N PRO A 243 -7.96 -1.42 -36.05
CA PRO A 243 -7.66 -2.83 -36.36
C PRO A 243 -6.20 -3.04 -36.76
N ASP A 244 -5.64 -2.15 -37.57
CA ASP A 244 -4.24 -2.20 -38.03
C ASP A 244 -3.22 -1.96 -36.89
N TYR A 245 -3.67 -1.39 -35.77
CA TYR A 245 -2.85 -1.04 -34.61
C TYR A 245 -3.42 -1.64 -33.32
N LEU A 246 -3.70 -2.94 -33.37
CA LEU A 246 -4.40 -3.71 -32.35
C LEU A 246 -3.84 -3.55 -30.93
N VAL A 247 -2.52 -3.48 -30.77
CA VAL A 247 -1.90 -3.25 -29.44
C VAL A 247 -2.30 -1.90 -28.83
N ARG A 248 -2.35 -0.83 -29.64
CA ARG A 248 -2.78 0.50 -29.15
C ARG A 248 -4.28 0.53 -28.89
N GLY A 249 -5.08 -0.10 -29.75
CA GLY A 249 -6.53 -0.28 -29.52
C GLY A 249 -6.84 -1.01 -28.22
N LEU A 250 -6.17 -2.14 -27.98
CA LEU A 250 -6.32 -2.90 -26.74
C LEU A 250 -5.87 -2.10 -25.51
N ARG A 251 -4.82 -1.27 -25.62
CA ARG A 251 -4.40 -0.37 -24.52
C ARG A 251 -5.46 0.67 -24.17
N VAL A 252 -6.17 1.20 -25.16
CA VAL A 252 -7.29 2.12 -24.93
C VAL A 252 -8.45 1.38 -24.25
N ALA A 253 -8.79 0.17 -24.72
CA ALA A 253 -9.83 -0.67 -24.11
C ALA A 253 -9.48 -1.11 -22.67
N LEU A 254 -8.20 -1.38 -22.39
CA LEU A 254 -7.68 -1.73 -21.06
C LEU A 254 -7.71 -0.56 -20.07
N GLY A 255 -7.73 0.69 -20.54
CA GLY A 255 -7.81 1.87 -19.68
C GLY A 255 -6.67 2.01 -18.66
N GLY A 256 -6.80 2.99 -17.76
CA GLY A 256 -5.85 3.21 -16.65
C GLY A 256 -4.42 3.55 -17.09
N TRP A 257 -3.44 2.88 -16.47
CA TRP A 257 -2.00 3.12 -16.68
C TRP A 257 -1.51 2.73 -18.10
N GLY A 258 -2.20 1.81 -18.77
CA GLY A 258 -1.80 1.28 -20.07
C GLY A 258 -2.14 2.18 -21.26
N VAL A 259 -3.00 3.20 -21.07
CA VAL A 259 -3.52 4.05 -22.14
C VAL A 259 -2.38 4.81 -22.84
N PRO A 260 -2.36 4.84 -24.19
CA PRO A 260 -1.42 5.70 -24.92
C PRO A 260 -1.73 7.16 -24.58
N GLN A 261 -0.77 7.80 -23.90
CA GLN A 261 -0.84 9.20 -23.54
C GLN A 261 0.23 9.96 -24.32
N THR A 262 -0.06 11.22 -24.63
CA THR A 262 0.93 12.18 -25.11
C THR A 262 2.09 12.29 -24.13
N VAL A 263 3.32 12.49 -24.64
CA VAL A 263 4.53 12.63 -23.82
C VAL A 263 4.37 13.76 -22.81
N ALA A 264 3.77 14.87 -23.22
CA ALA A 264 3.45 16.00 -22.34
C ALA A 264 2.48 15.64 -21.20
N SER A 265 1.53 14.73 -21.42
CA SER A 265 0.64 14.23 -20.37
C SER A 265 1.39 13.32 -19.40
N ARG A 266 2.25 12.42 -19.91
CA ARG A 266 3.08 11.56 -19.06
C ARG A 266 4.05 12.36 -18.20
N LEU A 267 4.70 13.37 -18.78
CA LEU A 267 5.57 14.30 -18.05
C LEU A 267 4.80 15.10 -16.99
N ARG A 268 3.57 15.56 -17.28
CA ARG A 268 2.72 16.22 -16.28
C ARG A 268 2.32 15.29 -15.14
N GLN A 269 1.96 14.04 -15.44
CA GLN A 269 1.60 13.04 -14.43
C GLN A 269 2.81 12.63 -13.58
N ALA A 270 3.95 12.37 -14.22
CA ALA A 270 5.22 12.12 -13.55
C ALA A 270 5.63 13.34 -12.71
N GLY A 271 5.47 14.55 -13.23
CA GLY A 271 5.74 15.81 -12.54
C GLY A 271 4.85 16.03 -11.32
N LEU A 272 3.57 15.64 -11.35
CA LEU A 272 2.69 15.70 -10.18
C LEU A 272 3.06 14.67 -9.10
N VAL A 273 3.45 13.47 -9.50
CA VAL A 273 3.97 12.45 -8.57
C VAL A 273 5.30 12.94 -7.98
N LEU A 274 6.20 13.44 -8.82
CA LEU A 274 7.47 14.01 -8.43
C LEU A 274 7.29 15.23 -7.53
N LEU A 275 6.28 16.08 -7.78
CA LEU A 275 5.96 17.24 -6.95
C LEU A 275 5.48 16.83 -5.56
N ASN A 276 4.63 15.81 -5.44
CA ASN A 276 4.23 15.29 -4.13
C ASN A 276 5.42 14.72 -3.36
N VAL A 277 6.30 14.00 -4.06
CA VAL A 277 7.54 13.46 -3.51
C VAL A 277 8.50 14.59 -3.12
N LEU A 278 8.68 15.61 -3.97
CA LEU A 278 9.48 16.82 -3.71
C LEU A 278 8.94 17.60 -2.51
N PHE A 279 7.62 17.74 -2.39
CA PHE A 279 6.98 18.39 -1.25
C PHE A 279 7.23 17.60 0.04
N ALA A 280 7.26 16.27 -0.02
CA ALA A 280 7.72 15.41 1.08
C ALA A 280 9.14 15.66 1.52
N PHE A 281 10.02 15.79 0.54
CA PHE A 281 11.40 16.15 0.83
C PHE A 281 11.56 17.58 1.33
N ALA A 282 10.77 18.54 0.83
CA ALA A 282 10.80 19.92 1.28
C ALA A 282 10.32 20.05 2.73
N LEU A 283 9.23 19.38 3.10
CA LEU A 283 8.74 19.36 4.49
C LEU A 283 9.80 18.78 5.43
N LEU A 284 10.41 17.65 5.06
CA LEU A 284 11.49 17.04 5.82
C LEU A 284 12.73 17.95 5.93
N ALA A 285 13.05 18.68 4.85
CA ALA A 285 14.14 19.64 4.85
C ALA A 285 13.86 20.87 5.74
N THR A 286 12.62 21.34 5.80
CA THR A 286 12.22 22.46 6.68
C THR A 286 12.27 22.07 8.15
N LEU A 287 11.83 20.86 8.50
CA LEU A 287 12.00 20.31 9.84
C LEU A 287 13.49 20.22 10.20
N ARG A 288 14.35 19.91 9.21
CA ARG A 288 15.80 19.83 9.42
C ARG A 288 16.52 21.17 9.63
N ARG A 289 15.95 22.26 9.11
CA ARG A 289 16.50 23.61 9.23
C ARG A 289 16.32 24.22 10.63
N MET A 290 15.33 23.78 11.41
CA MET A 290 15.12 24.27 12.78
C MET A 290 16.15 23.76 13.80
N SER A 291 17.05 22.85 13.40
CA SER A 291 18.03 22.21 14.28
C SER A 291 19.46 22.76 14.15
N ASN A 292 19.77 23.56 13.14
CA ASN A 292 21.11 24.13 12.95
C ASN A 292 21.02 25.66 12.94
N ASP A 293 21.73 26.31 13.86
CA ASP A 293 21.94 27.76 13.96
C ASP A 293 22.82 28.33 12.83
N GLN A 294 22.59 27.92 11.57
CA GLN A 294 23.28 28.50 10.43
C GLN A 294 22.31 28.97 9.34
N PRO A 295 22.39 30.24 8.89
CA PRO A 295 21.32 30.84 8.11
C PRO A 295 21.48 30.54 6.60
N HIS A 296 20.35 30.26 5.96
CA HIS A 296 20.04 30.48 4.54
C HIS A 296 20.68 29.60 3.43
N ALA A 297 21.87 29.02 3.58
CA ALA A 297 22.44 28.11 2.55
C ALA A 297 21.94 26.65 2.64
N ILE A 298 21.17 26.35 3.70
CA ILE A 298 20.93 24.99 4.21
C ILE A 298 19.66 24.33 3.64
N ALA A 299 18.63 25.09 3.24
CA ALA A 299 17.40 24.49 2.70
C ALA A 299 17.63 23.82 1.34
N TYR A 300 18.45 24.43 0.48
CA TYR A 300 18.81 23.88 -0.82
C TYR A 300 19.70 22.64 -0.68
N THR A 301 20.72 22.69 0.20
CA THR A 301 21.61 21.55 0.47
C THR A 301 20.92 20.42 1.22
N ILE A 302 19.91 20.68 2.05
CA ILE A 302 19.16 19.61 2.73
C ILE A 302 18.22 18.89 1.78
N VAL A 303 17.43 19.60 0.96
CA VAL A 303 16.57 18.95 -0.05
C VAL A 303 17.46 18.11 -0.97
N LEU A 304 18.59 18.66 -1.41
CA LEU A 304 19.59 17.93 -2.19
C LEU A 304 20.18 16.75 -1.40
N SER A 305 20.45 16.88 -0.10
CA SER A 305 20.96 15.80 0.77
C SER A 305 19.95 14.67 1.02
N MET A 306 18.65 14.97 0.93
CA MET A 306 17.58 13.98 1.07
C MET A 306 17.26 13.30 -0.26
N PHE A 307 17.37 14.01 -1.40
CA PHE A 307 17.53 13.35 -2.70
C PHE A 307 18.78 12.48 -2.75
N ALA A 308 19.83 12.89 -2.05
CA ALA A 308 21.06 12.15 -1.82
C ALA A 308 20.92 11.10 -0.68
N SER A 309 19.75 10.92 -0.06
CA SER A 309 19.55 9.86 0.92
C SER A 309 19.10 8.59 0.21
N THR A 310 20.08 7.79 -0.18
CA THR A 310 19.94 6.44 -0.77
C THR A 310 18.78 5.62 -0.22
N PRO A 311 18.60 5.46 1.12
CA PRO A 311 17.56 4.59 1.66
C PRO A 311 16.14 5.09 1.34
N VAL A 312 15.95 6.41 1.23
CA VAL A 312 14.62 6.98 1.03
C VAL A 312 14.14 6.83 -0.40
N VAL A 313 15.02 7.14 -1.35
CA VAL A 313 14.75 6.96 -2.78
C VAL A 313 14.48 5.48 -3.06
N ALA A 314 15.30 4.58 -2.53
CA ALA A 314 15.12 3.16 -2.77
C ALA A 314 13.86 2.60 -2.07
N PHE A 315 13.51 3.02 -0.85
CA PHE A 315 12.24 2.62 -0.23
C PHE A 315 11.02 3.07 -1.06
N ALA A 316 11.02 4.31 -1.55
CA ALA A 316 9.93 4.80 -2.40
C ALA A 316 9.83 3.99 -3.70
N LEU A 317 10.94 3.76 -4.40
CA LEU A 317 10.98 2.94 -5.62
C LEU A 317 10.46 1.51 -5.37
N SER A 318 10.78 0.92 -4.22
CA SER A 318 10.31 -0.41 -3.84
C SER A 318 8.83 -0.43 -3.54
N LEU A 319 8.31 0.56 -2.80
CA LEU A 319 6.89 0.68 -2.52
C LEU A 319 6.08 0.81 -3.82
N PHE A 320 6.55 1.64 -4.75
CA PHE A 320 5.94 1.76 -6.08
C PHE A 320 5.98 0.43 -6.84
N GLY A 321 7.12 -0.27 -6.85
CA GLY A 321 7.25 -1.57 -7.52
C GLY A 321 6.34 -2.64 -6.92
N ALA A 322 6.28 -2.72 -5.59
CA ALA A 322 5.46 -3.69 -4.85
C ALA A 322 3.95 -3.49 -5.09
N VAL A 323 3.49 -2.25 -5.28
CA VAL A 323 2.06 -1.93 -5.48
C VAL A 323 1.66 -1.97 -6.95
N LEU A 324 2.53 -1.53 -7.86
CA LEU A 324 2.20 -1.40 -9.29
C LEU A 324 1.75 -2.72 -9.92
N GLY A 325 2.44 -3.82 -9.60
CA GLY A 325 2.12 -5.15 -10.12
C GLY A 325 0.70 -5.62 -9.76
N PRO A 326 0.39 -5.78 -8.46
CA PRO A 326 -0.94 -6.16 -7.98
C PRO A 326 -2.07 -5.28 -8.50
N VAL A 327 -1.90 -3.95 -8.48
CA VAL A 327 -2.93 -3.01 -8.94
C VAL A 327 -3.20 -3.17 -10.44
N SER A 328 -2.15 -3.33 -11.24
CA SER A 328 -2.30 -3.56 -12.69
C SER A 328 -3.00 -4.90 -13.00
N ALA A 329 -2.66 -5.96 -12.25
CA ALA A 329 -3.25 -7.27 -12.43
C ALA A 329 -4.72 -7.32 -11.98
N ASP A 330 -5.08 -6.64 -10.90
CA ASP A 330 -6.47 -6.52 -10.44
C ASP A 330 -7.32 -5.70 -11.42
N ALA A 331 -6.79 -4.60 -11.95
CA ALA A 331 -7.46 -3.82 -12.99
C ALA A 331 -7.67 -4.65 -14.27
N LEU A 332 -6.67 -5.44 -14.66
CA LEU A 332 -6.76 -6.36 -15.79
C LEU A 332 -7.82 -7.44 -15.53
N ARG A 333 -7.81 -8.06 -14.35
CA ARG A 333 -8.78 -9.08 -13.96
C ARG A 333 -10.21 -8.55 -13.93
N ALA A 334 -10.42 -7.32 -13.50
CA ALA A 334 -11.73 -6.70 -13.48
C ALA A 334 -12.28 -6.48 -14.91
N ARG A 335 -11.43 -6.07 -15.85
CA ARG A 335 -11.82 -5.84 -17.25
C ARG A 335 -11.94 -7.11 -18.07
N TRP A 336 -11.08 -8.09 -17.83
CA TRP A 336 -11.07 -9.40 -18.50
C TRP A 336 -11.85 -10.48 -17.72
N SER A 337 -12.79 -10.06 -16.86
CA SER A 337 -13.64 -11.01 -16.11
C SER A 337 -14.72 -11.61 -17.01
N ARG A 338 -15.12 -12.85 -16.72
CA ARG A 338 -16.12 -13.62 -17.48
C ARG A 338 -17.50 -12.94 -17.54
N ASP A 339 -17.79 -12.04 -16.61
CA ASP A 339 -19.09 -11.37 -16.49
C ASP A 339 -19.23 -10.17 -17.45
N ASN A 340 -18.16 -9.82 -18.20
CA ASN A 340 -18.17 -8.66 -19.10
C ASN A 340 -18.57 -9.06 -20.53
N ALA A 341 -19.85 -8.85 -20.85
CA ALA A 341 -20.40 -9.09 -22.19
C ALA A 341 -19.68 -8.30 -23.31
N GLU A 342 -19.04 -7.18 -22.97
CA GLU A 342 -18.26 -6.35 -23.91
C GLU A 342 -17.07 -7.11 -24.52
N LEU A 343 -16.51 -8.12 -23.82
CA LEU A 343 -15.40 -8.93 -24.35
C LEU A 343 -15.85 -9.80 -25.53
N ALA A 344 -17.05 -10.36 -25.47
CA ALA A 344 -17.59 -11.14 -26.58
C ALA A 344 -17.82 -10.28 -27.83
N VAL A 345 -18.20 -9.00 -27.64
CA VAL A 345 -18.34 -8.04 -28.73
C VAL A 345 -16.98 -7.69 -29.33
N LEU A 346 -15.92 -7.56 -28.50
CA LEU A 346 -14.57 -7.36 -29.00
C LEU A 346 -14.10 -8.53 -29.87
N ALA A 347 -14.52 -9.76 -29.58
CA ALA A 347 -14.19 -10.93 -30.40
C ALA A 347 -14.75 -10.86 -31.84
N LEU A 348 -15.81 -10.07 -32.07
CA LEU A 348 -16.46 -9.91 -33.36
C LEU A 348 -15.87 -8.75 -34.19
N LEU A 349 -14.89 -8.01 -33.65
CA LEU A 349 -14.35 -6.86 -34.37
C LEU A 349 -13.54 -7.30 -35.60
N PRO A 350 -13.82 -6.71 -36.78
CA PRO A 350 -13.03 -6.98 -37.98
C PRO A 350 -11.59 -6.48 -37.78
N GLY A 351 -10.62 -7.24 -38.27
CA GLY A 351 -9.19 -6.89 -38.21
C GLY A 351 -8.43 -7.35 -36.96
N LEU A 352 -9.00 -8.27 -36.16
CA LEU A 352 -8.28 -8.88 -35.03
C LEU A 352 -7.15 -9.86 -35.44
N GLY A 353 -7.18 -10.32 -36.69
CA GLY A 353 -6.27 -11.35 -37.21
C GLY A 353 -6.47 -12.70 -36.52
N ASP A 354 -5.47 -13.59 -36.63
CA ASP A 354 -5.50 -14.90 -35.99
C ASP A 354 -5.55 -14.80 -34.46
N ALA A 355 -6.17 -15.78 -33.82
CA ALA A 355 -6.23 -15.89 -32.36
C ALA A 355 -4.84 -15.82 -31.69
N ALA A 356 -3.81 -16.38 -32.33
CA ALA A 356 -2.43 -16.29 -31.86
C ALA A 356 -1.86 -14.87 -31.93
N HIS A 357 -2.21 -14.10 -32.97
CA HIS A 357 -1.82 -12.70 -33.10
C HIS A 357 -2.51 -11.84 -32.04
N ALA A 358 -3.82 -12.01 -31.86
CA ALA A 358 -4.61 -11.32 -30.83
C ALA A 358 -4.08 -11.62 -29.41
N LYS A 359 -3.73 -12.87 -29.10
CA LYS A 359 -3.10 -13.26 -27.82
C LYS A 359 -1.78 -12.54 -27.58
N ARG A 360 -0.87 -12.53 -28.57
CA ARG A 360 0.43 -11.84 -28.46
C ARG A 360 0.24 -10.34 -28.29
N ALA A 361 -0.68 -9.74 -29.04
CA ALA A 361 -0.98 -8.33 -28.97
C ALA A 361 -1.59 -7.93 -27.62
N LEU A 362 -2.45 -8.77 -27.04
CA LEU A 362 -3.03 -8.58 -25.71
C LEU A 362 -1.96 -8.63 -24.61
N LEU A 363 -1.02 -9.59 -24.67
CA LEU A 363 0.13 -9.63 -23.75
C LEU A 363 1.01 -8.38 -23.87
N LYS A 364 1.30 -7.93 -25.11
CA LYS A 364 2.05 -6.68 -25.37
C LYS A 364 1.28 -5.42 -24.93
N ALA A 365 -0.04 -5.46 -24.95
CA ALA A 365 -0.88 -4.33 -24.54
C ALA A 365 -0.94 -4.22 -23.02
N SER A 366 -1.09 -5.34 -22.31
CA SER A 366 -1.35 -5.41 -20.86
C SER A 366 -0.08 -5.50 -20.01
N VAL A 367 0.80 -6.45 -20.31
CA VAL A 367 1.93 -6.83 -19.45
C VAL A 367 3.16 -5.96 -19.72
N LEU A 368 3.44 -5.68 -21.01
CA LEU A 368 4.66 -4.98 -21.42
C LEU A 368 4.83 -3.58 -20.80
N PRO A 369 3.80 -2.69 -20.75
CA PRO A 369 3.96 -1.37 -20.15
C PRO A 369 4.35 -1.44 -18.67
N THR A 370 3.74 -2.37 -17.93
CA THR A 370 3.99 -2.55 -16.51
C THR A 370 5.36 -3.17 -16.26
N LEU A 371 5.78 -4.15 -17.08
CA LEU A 371 7.13 -4.70 -17.00
C LEU A 371 8.21 -3.68 -17.35
N LEU A 372 7.99 -2.82 -18.34
CA LEU A 372 8.92 -1.74 -18.66
C LEU A 372 9.02 -0.73 -17.51
N ALA A 373 7.91 -0.41 -16.85
CA ALA A 373 7.93 0.43 -15.67
C ALA A 373 8.69 -0.23 -14.50
N GLN A 374 8.48 -1.52 -14.26
CA GLN A 374 9.23 -2.28 -13.24
C GLN A 374 10.72 -2.37 -13.59
N ALA A 375 11.08 -2.55 -14.86
CA ALA A 375 12.46 -2.55 -15.31
C ALA A 375 13.11 -1.17 -15.13
N ALA A 376 12.38 -0.08 -15.36
CA ALA A 376 12.85 1.28 -15.06
C ALA A 376 13.04 1.50 -13.55
N LEU A 377 12.14 0.97 -12.71
CA LEU A 377 12.28 1.01 -11.25
C LEU A 377 13.48 0.17 -10.78
N LEU A 378 13.72 -0.99 -11.39
CA LEU A 378 14.89 -1.83 -11.13
C LEU A 378 16.19 -1.13 -11.51
N ALA A 379 16.23 -0.50 -12.69
CA ALA A 379 17.38 0.29 -13.13
C ALA A 379 17.63 1.49 -12.20
N GLY A 380 16.57 2.17 -11.76
CA GLY A 380 16.66 3.23 -10.74
C GLY A 380 17.23 2.72 -9.42
N MET A 381 16.77 1.55 -8.96
CA MET A 381 17.27 0.89 -7.75
C MET A 381 18.75 0.51 -7.85
N LEU A 382 19.18 -0.02 -9.00
CA LEU A 382 20.58 -0.32 -9.26
C LEU A 382 21.44 0.96 -9.30
N GLY A 383 20.92 2.02 -9.92
CA GLY A 383 21.56 3.34 -9.91
C GLY A 383 21.76 3.85 -8.48
N VAL A 384 20.74 3.71 -7.62
CA VAL A 384 20.83 4.07 -6.20
C VAL A 384 21.85 3.20 -5.46
N ALA A 385 21.89 1.89 -5.73
CA ALA A 385 22.85 0.98 -5.11
C ALA A 385 24.30 1.28 -5.51
N LEU A 386 24.54 1.61 -6.79
CA LEU A 386 25.85 2.02 -7.31
C LEU A 386 26.28 3.37 -6.74
N TRP A 387 25.39 4.36 -6.76
CA TRP A 387 25.65 5.69 -6.25
C TRP A 387 26.01 5.66 -4.75
N ALA A 388 25.38 4.78 -3.99
CA ALA A 388 25.61 4.61 -2.56
C ALA A 388 26.69 3.59 -2.19
N HIS A 389 27.39 3.02 -3.17
CA HIS A 389 28.45 2.04 -2.95
C HIS A 389 28.03 0.90 -2.01
N LEU A 390 26.80 0.39 -2.19
CA LEU A 390 26.26 -0.66 -1.32
C LEU A 390 27.06 -1.97 -1.51
N PRO A 391 27.32 -2.72 -0.41
CA PRO A 391 27.94 -4.03 -0.52
C PRO A 391 27.08 -4.98 -1.34
N GLY A 392 27.71 -5.91 -2.06
CA GLY A 392 27.04 -6.79 -3.03
C GLY A 392 25.84 -7.58 -2.47
N GLY A 393 25.89 -7.96 -1.19
CA GLY A 393 24.76 -8.61 -0.52
C GLY A 393 23.51 -7.72 -0.41
N ASN A 394 23.67 -6.42 -0.15
CA ASN A 394 22.55 -5.48 -0.09
C ASN A 394 21.98 -5.20 -1.48
N ALA A 395 22.85 -5.10 -2.49
CA ALA A 395 22.42 -5.00 -3.89
C ALA A 395 21.61 -6.24 -4.32
N ALA A 396 22.02 -7.44 -3.90
CA ALA A 396 21.28 -8.68 -4.18
C ALA A 396 19.89 -8.70 -3.52
N LEU A 397 19.75 -8.18 -2.29
CA LEU A 397 18.45 -8.05 -1.63
C LEU A 397 17.53 -7.05 -2.36
N LEU A 398 18.06 -5.92 -2.84
CA LEU A 398 17.30 -4.97 -3.66
C LEU A 398 16.83 -5.59 -4.97
N LEU A 399 17.70 -6.36 -5.63
CA LEU A 399 17.37 -7.13 -6.82
C LEU A 399 16.29 -8.19 -6.54
N LEU A 400 16.37 -8.88 -5.41
CA LEU A 400 15.37 -9.87 -5.00
C LEU A 400 14.00 -9.22 -4.79
N ALA A 401 13.95 -8.08 -4.10
CA ALA A 401 12.71 -7.34 -3.86
C ALA A 401 12.04 -6.91 -5.19
N GLN A 402 12.78 -6.24 -6.08
CA GLN A 402 12.19 -5.77 -7.34
C GLN A 402 12.00 -6.87 -8.39
N GLY A 403 12.89 -7.86 -8.44
CA GLY A 403 12.71 -9.05 -9.26
C GLY A 403 11.45 -9.82 -8.84
N GLY A 404 11.20 -9.92 -7.53
CA GLY A 404 9.94 -10.44 -7.00
C GLY A 404 8.72 -9.63 -7.47
N GLY A 405 8.82 -8.30 -7.46
CA GLY A 405 7.76 -7.40 -7.95
C GLY A 405 7.46 -7.59 -9.45
N MET A 406 8.50 -7.73 -10.26
CA MET A 406 8.39 -8.07 -11.69
C MET A 406 7.71 -9.42 -11.91
N LEU A 407 8.14 -10.45 -11.18
CA LEU A 407 7.57 -11.79 -11.28
C LEU A 407 6.10 -11.80 -10.84
N ALA A 408 5.77 -11.11 -9.74
CA ALA A 408 4.40 -10.98 -9.27
C ALA A 408 3.51 -10.28 -10.31
N THR A 409 4.02 -9.19 -10.92
CA THR A 409 3.33 -8.47 -12.00
C THR A 409 3.02 -9.42 -13.16
N PHE A 410 4.03 -10.16 -13.64
CA PHE A 410 3.87 -11.09 -14.76
C PHE A 410 2.91 -12.23 -14.44
N ALA A 411 3.16 -12.94 -13.33
CA ALA A 411 2.39 -14.11 -12.92
C ALA A 411 0.90 -13.77 -12.69
N LEU A 412 0.61 -12.68 -11.99
CA LEU A 412 -0.77 -12.25 -11.73
C LEU A 412 -1.47 -11.76 -12.99
N SER A 413 -0.78 -11.02 -13.86
CA SER A 413 -1.38 -10.53 -15.13
C SER A 413 -1.72 -11.69 -16.07
N VAL A 414 -0.81 -12.64 -16.23
CA VAL A 414 -1.04 -13.83 -17.07
C VAL A 414 -2.13 -14.72 -16.47
N ALA A 415 -2.18 -14.87 -15.15
CA ALA A 415 -3.26 -15.61 -14.47
C ALA A 415 -4.63 -14.94 -14.64
N ALA A 416 -4.67 -13.60 -14.66
CA ALA A 416 -5.87 -12.82 -14.94
C ALA A 416 -6.36 -13.02 -16.39
N LEU A 417 -5.46 -12.93 -17.38
CA LEU A 417 -5.78 -13.16 -18.80
C LEU A 417 -6.17 -14.61 -19.10
N GLY A 418 -5.47 -15.57 -18.50
CA GLY A 418 -5.82 -16.99 -18.57
C GLY A 418 -7.15 -17.31 -17.87
N GLY A 419 -7.77 -16.34 -17.18
CA GLY A 419 -8.98 -16.45 -16.38
C GLY A 419 -9.00 -17.69 -15.48
N THR A 420 -7.83 -18.04 -14.96
CA THR A 420 -7.70 -19.08 -13.95
C THR A 420 -8.42 -18.57 -12.71
N ALA A 421 -9.51 -19.24 -12.33
CA ALA A 421 -10.36 -18.82 -11.22
C ALA A 421 -9.66 -19.10 -9.90
N TRP A 422 -8.70 -18.26 -9.53
CA TRP A 422 -8.12 -18.28 -8.20
C TRP A 422 -9.11 -17.62 -7.25
N HIS A 423 -9.30 -18.27 -6.10
CA HIS A 423 -10.11 -17.73 -5.02
C HIS A 423 -9.56 -16.33 -4.68
N ARG A 424 -10.34 -15.26 -4.92
CA ARG A 424 -9.90 -13.85 -4.76
C ARG A 424 -9.16 -13.61 -3.45
N GLY A 425 -9.53 -14.35 -2.40
CA GLY A 425 -8.85 -14.23 -1.12
C GLY A 425 -7.44 -14.79 -1.00
N TRP A 426 -7.13 -15.85 -1.73
CA TRP A 426 -5.75 -16.31 -1.83
C TRP A 426 -4.88 -15.32 -2.59
N GLN A 427 -5.45 -14.66 -3.61
CA GLN A 427 -4.74 -13.62 -4.36
C GLN A 427 -4.42 -12.41 -3.48
N SER A 428 -5.40 -11.88 -2.73
CA SER A 428 -5.15 -10.74 -1.84
C SER A 428 -4.13 -11.07 -0.74
N LEU A 429 -4.22 -12.26 -0.14
CA LEU A 429 -3.24 -12.71 0.87
C LEU A 429 -1.83 -12.78 0.27
N LEU A 430 -1.70 -13.31 -0.94
CA LEU A 430 -0.44 -13.41 -1.66
C LEU A 430 0.13 -12.04 -2.03
N ILE A 431 -0.72 -11.11 -2.47
CA ILE A 431 -0.33 -9.72 -2.77
C ILE A 431 0.21 -9.04 -1.50
N ILE A 432 -0.52 -9.16 -0.39
CA ILE A 432 -0.09 -8.56 0.88
C ILE A 432 1.23 -9.19 1.35
N ALA A 433 1.34 -10.52 1.30
CA ALA A 433 2.57 -11.22 1.63
C ALA A 433 3.74 -10.75 0.75
N ALA A 434 3.53 -10.61 -0.56
CA ALA A 434 4.52 -10.10 -1.49
C ALA A 434 4.95 -8.67 -1.15
N ILE A 435 4.01 -7.76 -0.89
CA ILE A 435 4.32 -6.37 -0.52
C ILE A 435 5.12 -6.31 0.78
N VAL A 436 4.67 -7.02 1.83
CA VAL A 436 5.36 -7.05 3.13
C VAL A 436 6.77 -7.61 2.96
N LEU A 437 6.93 -8.72 2.23
CA LEU A 437 8.22 -9.35 2.01
C LEU A 437 9.17 -8.48 1.17
N MET A 438 8.66 -7.76 0.16
CA MET A 438 9.44 -6.81 -0.64
C MET A 438 9.88 -5.60 0.19
N LEU A 439 8.98 -5.00 0.97
CA LEU A 439 9.28 -3.83 1.80
C LEU A 439 10.28 -4.17 2.91
N THR A 440 10.11 -5.32 3.57
CA THR A 440 11.05 -5.80 4.60
C THR A 440 12.42 -6.12 4.02
N THR A 441 12.49 -6.79 2.86
CA THR A 441 13.76 -7.02 2.14
C THR A 441 14.46 -5.72 1.77
N THR A 442 13.69 -4.75 1.27
CA THR A 442 14.22 -3.43 0.89
C THR A 442 14.71 -2.66 2.11
N GLY A 443 13.95 -2.69 3.21
CA GLY A 443 14.34 -2.07 4.47
C GLY A 443 15.64 -2.67 5.00
N ALA A 444 15.77 -4.00 5.01
CA ALA A 444 16.98 -4.69 5.43
C ALA A 444 18.21 -4.38 4.56
N ALA A 445 18.01 -4.11 3.26
CA ALA A 445 19.09 -3.77 2.33
C ALA A 445 19.62 -2.33 2.51
N LEU A 446 18.79 -1.42 3.01
CA LEU A 446 19.05 0.03 2.95
C LEU A 446 19.23 0.70 4.31
N PHE A 447 18.49 0.26 5.33
CA PHE A 447 18.59 0.86 6.64
C PHE A 447 19.78 0.25 7.38
N ARG A 448 20.87 1.04 7.47
CA ARG A 448 21.96 0.77 8.41
C ARG A 448 21.45 1.09 9.82
N PHE A 449 20.85 0.10 10.48
CA PHE A 449 20.52 0.17 11.90
C PHE A 449 21.80 0.10 12.73
N GLY A 450 22.58 1.19 12.77
CA GLY A 450 23.85 1.26 13.50
C GLY A 450 24.79 0.07 13.24
N ASP A 451 25.58 -0.32 14.24
CA ASP A 451 26.54 -1.44 14.18
C ASP A 451 25.92 -2.85 14.16
N ASN A 452 24.61 -3.00 13.95
CA ASN A 452 23.96 -4.29 14.16
C ASN A 452 23.74 -5.10 12.88
N LEU A 453 24.59 -6.12 12.73
CA LEU A 453 24.41 -7.37 11.97
C LEU A 453 23.00 -8.01 12.02
N LEU A 454 22.08 -7.53 12.87
CA LEU A 454 20.77 -8.11 13.14
C LEU A 454 19.78 -8.01 11.97
N ALA A 455 19.65 -6.84 11.32
CA ALA A 455 18.73 -6.69 10.20
C ALA A 455 19.17 -7.52 8.98
N GLN A 456 20.49 -7.58 8.72
CA GLN A 456 21.08 -8.49 7.74
C GLN A 456 20.94 -9.96 8.15
N ARG A 457 21.17 -10.33 9.41
CA ARG A 457 20.98 -11.71 9.91
C ARG A 457 19.51 -12.17 9.85
N LEU A 458 18.56 -11.26 10.03
CA LEU A 458 17.12 -11.54 9.86
C LEU A 458 16.75 -11.73 8.38
N ALA A 459 17.24 -10.86 7.49
CA ALA A 459 17.02 -10.99 6.04
C ALA A 459 17.72 -12.20 5.44
N LEU A 460 18.86 -12.62 6.01
CA LEU A 460 19.57 -13.85 5.66
C LEU A 460 19.16 -15.05 6.52
N SER A 461 18.13 -14.89 7.37
CA SER A 461 17.67 -16.01 8.20
C SER A 461 17.08 -17.09 7.30
N PRO A 462 17.25 -18.38 7.65
CA PRO A 462 16.70 -19.49 6.86
C PRO A 462 15.18 -19.40 6.74
N ILE A 463 14.49 -18.84 7.74
CA ILE A 463 13.04 -18.61 7.72
C ILE A 463 12.67 -17.58 6.65
N PHE A 464 13.39 -16.45 6.58
CA PHE A 464 13.11 -15.42 5.60
C PHE A 464 13.37 -15.91 4.16
N LEU A 465 14.45 -16.66 3.98
CA LEU A 465 14.80 -17.27 2.71
C LEU A 465 13.76 -18.34 2.29
N ALA A 466 13.27 -19.14 3.24
CA ALA A 466 12.18 -20.09 3.00
C ALA A 466 10.87 -19.39 2.60
N LEU A 467 10.53 -18.23 3.20
CA LEU A 467 9.37 -17.43 2.82
C LEU A 467 9.48 -16.89 1.39
N TRP A 468 10.66 -16.41 1.01
CA TRP A 468 10.93 -15.98 -0.37
C TRP A 468 10.83 -17.14 -1.37
N ILE A 469 11.45 -18.28 -1.06
CA ILE A 469 11.36 -19.49 -1.91
C ILE A 469 9.89 -19.90 -2.07
N ALA A 470 9.12 -19.95 -0.97
CA ALA A 470 7.72 -20.29 -1.01
C ALA A 470 6.92 -19.30 -1.87
N LEU A 471 7.13 -17.99 -1.70
CA LEU A 471 6.46 -16.96 -2.49
C LEU A 471 6.80 -17.08 -3.99
N LEU A 472 8.08 -17.22 -4.33
CA LEU A 472 8.54 -17.36 -5.71
C LEU A 472 8.00 -18.64 -6.35
N ALA A 473 8.01 -19.77 -5.63
CA ALA A 473 7.46 -21.03 -6.09
C ALA A 473 5.95 -20.93 -6.38
N ILE A 474 5.19 -20.28 -5.48
CA ILE A 474 3.76 -20.07 -5.68
C ILE A 474 3.51 -19.14 -6.88
N LEU A 475 4.27 -18.04 -7.01
CA LEU A 475 4.17 -17.12 -8.15
C LEU A 475 4.49 -17.81 -9.47
N LEU A 476 5.53 -18.64 -9.52
CA LEU A 476 5.88 -19.44 -10.70
C LEU A 476 4.79 -20.45 -11.04
N ALA A 477 4.20 -21.12 -10.03
CA ALA A 477 3.10 -22.05 -10.24
C ALA A 477 1.85 -21.33 -10.78
N ILE A 478 1.52 -20.14 -10.25
CA ILE A 478 0.45 -19.27 -10.75
C ILE A 478 0.72 -18.87 -12.20
N GLY A 479 1.91 -18.32 -12.47
CA GLY A 479 2.31 -17.85 -13.78
C GLY A 479 2.27 -18.97 -14.81
N ARG A 480 2.79 -20.16 -14.49
CA ARG A 480 2.78 -21.33 -15.37
C ARG A 480 1.36 -21.82 -15.67
N ARG A 481 0.50 -21.89 -14.65
CA ARG A 481 -0.91 -22.30 -14.83
C ARG A 481 -1.68 -21.27 -15.65
N GLY A 482 -1.51 -19.98 -15.35
CA GLY A 482 -2.10 -18.88 -16.10
C GLY A 482 -1.64 -18.87 -17.56
N TRP A 483 -0.34 -19.10 -17.80
CA TRP A 483 0.25 -19.10 -19.13
C TRP A 483 -0.31 -20.23 -19.98
N ARG A 484 -0.36 -21.45 -19.42
CA ARG A 484 -0.99 -22.60 -20.10
C ARG A 484 -2.45 -22.32 -20.41
N ALA A 485 -3.23 -21.87 -19.42
CA ALA A 485 -4.64 -21.56 -19.62
C ALA A 485 -4.87 -20.50 -20.71
N PHE A 486 -4.06 -19.44 -20.72
CA PHE A 486 -4.13 -18.39 -21.73
C PHE A 486 -3.84 -18.90 -23.15
N TRP A 487 -2.84 -19.76 -23.32
CA TRP A 487 -2.52 -20.32 -24.63
C TRP A 487 -3.50 -21.40 -25.08
N CYS A 488 -4.08 -22.18 -24.17
CA CYS A 488 -5.08 -23.20 -24.49
C CYS A 488 -6.47 -22.62 -24.84
N GLN A 489 -6.76 -21.36 -24.53
CA GLN A 489 -8.04 -20.74 -24.90
C GLN A 489 -8.19 -20.63 -26.42
N PRO A 490 -9.38 -20.89 -27.00
CA PRO A 490 -9.58 -20.77 -28.45
C PRO A 490 -9.43 -19.32 -28.92
N HIS A 491 -9.95 -18.35 -28.16
CA HIS A 491 -9.82 -16.93 -28.46
C HIS A 491 -9.66 -16.11 -27.16
N PRO A 492 -8.80 -15.07 -27.11
CA PRO A 492 -8.51 -14.31 -25.89
C PRO A 492 -9.68 -13.44 -25.37
N PHE A 493 -10.76 -13.31 -26.13
CA PHE A 493 -11.93 -12.51 -25.75
C PHE A 493 -13.23 -13.32 -25.60
N LEU A 494 -13.18 -14.64 -25.85
CA LEU A 494 -14.34 -15.50 -25.63
C LEU A 494 -14.33 -16.01 -24.18
N PRO A 495 -15.50 -16.10 -23.52
CA PRO A 495 -15.59 -16.67 -22.19
C PRO A 495 -15.12 -18.12 -22.19
N HIS A 496 -14.47 -18.51 -21.11
CA HIS A 496 -14.02 -19.88 -20.87
C HIS A 496 -15.24 -20.80 -20.88
N GLY A 497 -15.24 -21.78 -21.77
CA GLY A 497 -16.16 -22.92 -21.70
C GLY A 497 -16.09 -23.63 -20.36
#